data_AF-A0A0F5PSA3-F1
#
_entry.id   AF-A0A0F5PSA3-F1
#
_cell.length_a   1.000
_cell.length_b   1.000
_cell.length_c   1.000
_cell.angle_alpha   90.00
_cell.angle_beta   90.00
_cell.angle_gamma   90.00
#
_symmetry.space_group_name_H-M   'P 1'
#
loop_
_entity.id
_entity.type
_entity.pdbx_description
1 polymer ?
#
loop_
_entity_poly.entity_id
_entity_poly.type
_entity_poly.pdbx_seq_one_letter_code
_entity_poly.pdbx_strand_id
1 'polypeptide(L)'
;MSMQKITQQEMILSSFVEARKLENILLEKVKEYKTGGFDSQIKALLKQMETMVKNHHQDIKRAQKELNITSTVKKNMSQEPLDMLQDLLKNLVNLQAFYNETVVNIPNPYVRQLFTQMRDDVMRFISLLQIEIESLESKPSIPNNKVLNRPEMS
;
A
#
# COMPACT_ATOMS: atom_id res chain seq x y z
N MET A 1 23.61 10.42 -2.82
CA MET A 1 22.35 10.83 -2.15
C MET A 1 21.70 9.59 -1.60
N SER A 2 21.64 9.43 -0.28
CA SER A 2 20.96 8.30 0.35
C SER A 2 19.45 8.51 0.26
N MET A 3 18.72 7.65 -0.45
CA MET A 3 17.26 7.57 -0.32
C MET A 3 16.93 7.28 1.14
N GLN A 4 16.19 8.17 1.80
CA GLN A 4 15.57 7.86 3.09
C GLN A 4 14.66 6.64 2.88
N LYS A 5 14.99 5.51 3.50
CA LYS A 5 14.10 4.34 3.54
C LYS A 5 12.84 4.75 4.30
N ILE A 6 11.73 4.95 3.58
CA ILE A 6 10.41 5.11 4.18
C ILE A 6 10.05 3.75 4.78
N THR A 7 9.88 3.68 6.09
CA THR A 7 9.44 2.46 6.77
C THR A 7 8.04 2.08 6.31
N GLN A 8 7.67 0.78 6.34
CA GLN A 8 6.30 0.35 6.02
C GLN A 8 5.24 1.14 6.82
N GLN A 9 5.56 1.46 8.07
CA GLN A 9 4.75 2.27 8.97
C GLN A 9 4.52 3.71 8.45
N GLU A 10 5.56 4.37 7.95
CA GLU A 10 5.45 5.71 7.34
C GLU A 10 4.70 5.66 6.00
N MET A 11 4.85 4.59 5.22
CA MET A 11 4.04 4.37 4.02
C MET A 11 2.55 4.24 4.38
N ILE A 12 2.22 3.41 5.36
CA ILE A 12 0.85 3.21 5.85
C ILE A 12 0.24 4.55 6.33
N LEU A 13 0.99 5.32 7.13
CA LEU A 13 0.52 6.61 7.62
C LEU A 13 0.29 7.61 6.48
N SER A 14 1.24 7.70 5.54
CA SER A 14 1.12 8.54 4.35
C SER A 14 -0.09 8.16 3.49
N SER A 15 -0.33 6.86 3.30
CA SER A 15 -1.50 6.35 2.58
C SER A 15 -2.81 6.74 3.25
N PHE A 16 -2.92 6.68 4.58
CA PHE A 16 -4.14 7.12 5.28
C PHE A 16 -4.37 8.64 5.16
N VAL A 17 -3.31 9.44 5.17
CA VAL A 17 -3.40 10.89 4.98
C VAL A 17 -3.89 11.21 3.57
N GLU A 18 -3.30 10.60 2.55
CA GLU A 18 -3.70 10.84 1.16
C GLU A 18 -5.11 10.31 0.88
N ALA A 19 -5.47 9.14 1.39
CA ALA A 19 -6.84 8.59 1.27
C ALA A 19 -7.88 9.57 1.85
N ARG A 20 -7.65 10.11 3.05
CA ARG A 20 -8.55 11.13 3.64
C ARG A 20 -8.66 12.38 2.76
N LYS A 21 -7.56 12.85 2.18
CA LYS A 21 -7.57 14.02 1.30
C LYS A 21 -8.42 13.75 0.06
N LEU A 22 -8.24 12.61 -0.59
CA LEU A 22 -9.01 12.21 -1.78
C LEU A 22 -10.50 12.02 -1.45
N GLU A 23 -10.83 11.37 -0.33
CA GLU A 23 -12.20 11.18 0.14
C GLU A 23 -12.90 12.51 0.44
N ASN A 24 -12.19 13.50 1.00
CA ASN A 24 -12.75 14.85 1.20
C ASN A 24 -13.03 15.56 -0.13
N ILE A 25 -12.10 15.47 -1.10
CA ILE A 25 -12.30 16.06 -2.44
C ILE A 25 -13.54 15.46 -3.10
N LEU A 26 -13.71 14.14 -3.02
CA LEU A 26 -14.89 13.45 -3.57
C LEU A 26 -16.17 13.87 -2.84
N LEU A 27 -16.15 13.97 -1.51
CA LEU A 27 -17.32 14.38 -0.72
C LEU A 27 -17.81 15.78 -1.12
N GLU A 28 -16.91 16.74 -1.30
CA GLU A 28 -17.28 18.11 -1.69
C GLU A 28 -17.88 18.13 -3.11
N LYS A 29 -17.30 17.40 -4.07
CA LYS A 29 -17.88 17.27 -5.42
C LYS A 29 -19.27 16.62 -5.40
N VAL A 30 -19.46 15.57 -4.61
CA VAL A 30 -20.77 14.89 -4.47
C VAL A 30 -21.81 15.84 -3.88
N LYS A 31 -21.45 16.64 -2.86
CA LYS A 31 -22.35 17.65 -2.28
C LYS A 31 -22.70 18.75 -3.28
N GLU A 32 -21.71 19.25 -4.02
CA GLU A 32 -21.90 20.24 -5.08
C GLU A 32 -22.89 19.71 -6.13
N TYR A 33 -22.69 18.50 -6.64
CA TYR A 33 -23.54 17.95 -7.69
C TYR A 33 -24.95 17.62 -7.20
N LYS A 34 -25.16 17.34 -5.90
CA LYS A 34 -26.51 17.13 -5.34
C LYS A 34 -27.38 18.38 -5.36
N THR A 35 -26.81 19.58 -5.38
CA THR A 35 -27.58 20.83 -5.49
C THR A 35 -28.01 21.12 -6.93
N GLY A 36 -27.48 20.37 -7.91
CA GLY A 36 -27.81 20.49 -9.32
C GLY A 36 -29.21 19.98 -9.69
N GLY A 37 -29.70 20.43 -10.84
CA GLY A 37 -30.99 20.06 -11.43
C GLY A 37 -31.07 18.64 -12.01
N PHE A 38 -30.36 17.66 -11.45
CA PHE A 38 -30.33 16.28 -11.95
C PHE A 38 -31.62 15.51 -11.65
N ASP A 39 -31.87 14.46 -12.43
CA ASP A 39 -33.00 13.55 -12.23
C ASP A 39 -32.89 12.73 -10.92
N SER A 40 -33.97 12.01 -10.60
CA SER A 40 -34.10 11.24 -9.36
C SER A 40 -33.12 10.07 -9.26
N GLN A 41 -32.75 9.45 -10.39
CA GLN A 41 -31.82 8.33 -10.43
C GLN A 41 -30.40 8.79 -10.14
N ILE A 42 -29.95 9.87 -10.77
CA ILE A 42 -28.65 10.49 -10.51
C ILE A 42 -28.56 10.95 -9.06
N LYS A 43 -29.62 11.57 -8.52
CA LYS A 43 -29.69 11.98 -7.10
C LYS A 43 -29.58 10.80 -6.14
N ALA A 44 -30.16 9.64 -6.47
CA ALA A 44 -30.03 8.44 -5.66
C ALA A 44 -28.59 7.90 -5.65
N LEU A 45 -27.93 7.88 -6.81
CA LEU A 45 -26.52 7.47 -6.92
C LEU A 45 -25.59 8.39 -6.12
N LEU A 46 -25.78 9.71 -6.25
CA LEU A 46 -24.99 10.69 -5.47
C LEU A 46 -25.17 10.50 -3.95
N LYS A 47 -26.38 10.13 -3.50
CA LYS A 47 -26.64 9.84 -2.07
C LYS A 47 -25.95 8.55 -1.60
N GLN A 48 -25.91 7.51 -2.43
CA GLN A 48 -25.17 6.27 -2.14
C GLN A 48 -23.66 6.55 -2.04
N MET A 49 -23.11 7.33 -2.98
CA MET A 49 -21.71 7.75 -2.96
C MET A 49 -21.37 8.55 -1.69
N GLU A 50 -22.22 9.51 -1.30
CA GLU A 50 -22.02 10.27 -0.07
C GLU A 50 -21.98 9.37 1.18
N THR A 51 -22.85 8.36 1.23
CA THR A 51 -22.91 7.40 2.34
C THR A 51 -21.65 6.55 2.41
N MET A 52 -21.19 6.05 1.26
CA MET A 52 -19.94 5.28 1.15
C MET A 52 -18.73 6.09 1.64
N VAL A 53 -18.55 7.33 1.16
CA VAL A 53 -17.42 8.20 1.54
C VAL A 53 -17.41 8.49 3.05
N LYS A 54 -18.58 8.66 3.66
CA LYS A 54 -18.72 8.85 5.12
C LYS A 54 -18.31 7.60 5.90
N ASN A 55 -18.66 6.41 5.42
CA ASN A 55 -18.25 5.15 6.04
C ASN A 55 -16.73 4.96 5.94
N HIS A 56 -16.13 5.21 4.77
CA HIS A 56 -14.67 5.11 4.59
C HIS A 56 -13.90 6.02 5.57
N HIS A 57 -14.38 7.25 5.81
CA HIS A 57 -13.78 8.14 6.80
C HIS A 57 -13.76 7.54 8.21
N GLN A 58 -14.84 6.85 8.60
CA GLN A 58 -14.92 6.19 9.90
C GLN A 58 -13.97 4.98 9.98
N ASP A 59 -13.88 4.21 8.91
CA ASP A 59 -13.00 3.02 8.84
C ASP A 59 -11.53 3.41 8.87
N ILE A 60 -11.12 4.44 8.11
CA ILE A 60 -9.76 4.99 8.15
C ILE A 60 -9.41 5.47 9.57
N LYS A 61 -10.32 6.22 10.21
CA LYS A 61 -10.10 6.71 11.58
C LYS A 61 -9.96 5.57 12.59
N ARG A 62 -10.72 4.49 12.41
CA ARG A 62 -10.65 3.28 13.25
C ARG A 62 -9.33 2.54 13.06
N ALA A 63 -8.95 2.26 11.82
CA ALA A 63 -7.70 1.57 11.48
C ALA A 63 -6.46 2.34 12.00
N GLN A 64 -6.45 3.68 11.88
CA GLN A 64 -5.37 4.51 12.44
C GLN A 64 -5.25 4.38 13.96
N LYS A 65 -6.37 4.24 14.68
CA LYS A 65 -6.38 4.09 16.14
C LYS A 65 -5.93 2.69 16.57
N GLU A 66 -6.29 1.66 15.81
CA GLU A 66 -5.97 0.26 16.11
C GLU A 66 -4.48 -0.07 15.88
N LEU A 67 -3.83 0.58 14.90
CA LEU A 67 -2.46 0.25 14.51
C LEU A 67 -1.36 0.76 15.46
N ASN A 68 -1.68 1.66 16.40
CA ASN A 68 -0.81 2.15 17.50
C ASN A 68 0.70 2.24 17.16
N ILE A 69 1.02 2.90 16.05
CA ILE A 69 2.33 2.81 15.38
C ILE A 69 3.38 3.64 16.13
N THR A 70 4.39 2.98 16.73
CA THR A 70 5.63 3.60 17.19
C THR A 70 6.78 3.28 16.24
N SER A 71 7.46 4.33 15.77
CA SER A 71 8.60 4.24 14.84
C SER A 71 9.77 3.46 15.44
N THR A 72 10.16 2.37 14.79
CA THR A 72 11.47 1.75 15.01
C THR A 72 12.16 1.52 13.68
N VAL A 73 13.00 2.50 13.30
CA VAL A 73 13.94 2.36 12.18
C VAL A 73 15.10 1.50 12.64
N LYS A 74 15.31 0.33 12.04
CA LYS A 74 16.61 -0.34 12.04
C LYS A 74 17.17 -0.37 10.63
N LYS A 75 18.27 0.35 10.47
CA LYS A 75 19.12 0.39 9.28
C LYS A 75 19.99 -0.86 9.30
N ASN A 76 20.05 -1.61 8.19
CA ASN A 76 21.24 -2.30 7.70
C ASN A 76 21.12 -2.54 6.18
N MET A 77 22.27 -2.60 5.51
CA MET A 77 22.48 -2.59 4.05
C MET A 77 22.71 -3.98 3.46
N SER A 78 22.35 -4.10 2.17
CA SER A 78 22.63 -5.11 1.14
C SER A 78 22.94 -6.54 1.58
N GLN A 79 21.95 -7.41 1.37
CA GLN A 79 22.14 -8.74 0.81
C GLN A 79 21.54 -8.65 -0.60
N GLU A 80 22.27 -8.97 -1.67
CA GLU A 80 21.75 -8.98 -3.06
C GLU A 80 20.31 -9.56 -3.20
N PRO A 81 19.92 -10.61 -2.46
CA PRO A 81 18.53 -11.06 -2.38
C PRO A 81 17.50 -10.01 -1.96
N LEU A 82 17.79 -9.17 -0.96
CA LEU A 82 16.87 -8.14 -0.47
C LEU A 82 16.63 -7.06 -1.53
N ASP A 83 17.70 -6.62 -2.20
CA ASP A 83 17.61 -5.61 -3.26
C ASP A 83 16.80 -6.15 -4.46
N MET A 84 16.99 -7.44 -4.82
CA MET A 84 16.17 -8.11 -5.85
C MET A 84 14.69 -8.21 -5.46
N LEU A 85 14.38 -8.58 -4.21
CA LEU A 85 13.00 -8.66 -3.73
C LEU A 85 12.33 -7.29 -3.69
N GLN A 86 13.07 -6.23 -3.33
CA GLN A 86 12.58 -4.85 -3.35
C GLN A 86 12.30 -4.33 -4.76
N ASP A 87 13.15 -4.66 -5.74
CA ASP A 87 12.89 -4.32 -7.15
C ASP A 87 11.67 -5.08 -7.71
N LEU A 88 11.56 -6.38 -7.43
CA LEU A 88 10.39 -7.18 -7.81
C LEU A 88 9.10 -6.63 -7.19
N LEU A 89 9.14 -6.26 -5.91
CA LEU A 89 8.01 -5.62 -5.23
C LEU A 89 7.60 -4.32 -5.94
N LYS A 90 8.56 -3.48 -6.33
CA LYS A 90 8.28 -2.23 -7.07
C LYS A 90 7.58 -2.52 -8.40
N ASN A 91 8.03 -3.52 -9.15
CA ASN A 91 7.41 -3.90 -10.42
C ASN A 91 5.97 -4.40 -10.23
N LEU A 92 5.73 -5.23 -9.22
CA LEU A 92 4.38 -5.71 -8.90
C LEU A 92 3.45 -4.58 -8.44
N VAL A 93 3.95 -3.64 -7.63
CA VAL A 93 3.16 -2.45 -7.22
C VAL A 93 2.77 -1.60 -8.44
N ASN A 94 3.67 -1.39 -9.39
CA ASN A 94 3.34 -0.69 -10.64
C ASN A 94 2.27 -1.44 -11.45
N LEU A 95 2.39 -2.77 -11.53
CA LEU A 95 1.41 -3.61 -12.22
C LEU A 95 0.03 -3.58 -11.52
N GLN A 96 0.02 -3.60 -10.19
CA GLN A 96 -1.18 -3.47 -9.37
C GLN A 96 -1.88 -2.12 -9.60
N ALA A 97 -1.12 -1.02 -9.66
CA ALA A 97 -1.65 0.30 -9.96
C ALA A 97 -2.30 0.35 -11.36
N PHE A 98 -1.61 -0.19 -12.36
CA PHE A 98 -2.12 -0.28 -13.73
C PHE A 98 -3.41 -1.10 -13.82
N TYR A 99 -3.46 -2.29 -13.20
CA TYR A 99 -4.68 -3.12 -13.22
C TYR A 99 -5.84 -2.45 -12.45
N ASN A 100 -5.57 -1.79 -11.33
CA ASN A 100 -6.59 -1.02 -10.61
C ASN A 100 -7.20 0.08 -11.47
N GLU A 101 -6.38 0.89 -12.12
CA GLU A 101 -6.85 1.94 -13.03
C GLU A 101 -7.65 1.35 -14.20
N THR A 102 -7.16 0.26 -14.78
CA THR A 102 -7.80 -0.43 -15.90
C THR A 102 -9.19 -0.97 -15.54
N VAL A 103 -9.35 -1.60 -14.36
CA VAL A 103 -10.63 -2.15 -13.89
C VAL A 103 -11.69 -1.06 -13.68
N VAL A 104 -11.27 0.14 -13.26
CA VAL A 104 -12.18 1.29 -13.09
C VAL A 104 -12.62 1.84 -14.45
N ASN A 105 -11.71 1.90 -15.42
CA ASN A 105 -11.94 2.59 -16.70
C ASN A 105 -12.55 1.72 -17.79
N ILE A 106 -12.41 0.39 -17.74
CA ILE A 106 -12.96 -0.50 -18.78
C ILE A 106 -14.46 -0.73 -18.57
N PRO A 107 -15.33 -0.37 -19.54
CA PRO A 107 -16.77 -0.59 -19.42
C PRO A 107 -17.16 -2.06 -19.63
N ASN A 108 -16.43 -2.80 -20.47
CA ASN A 108 -16.73 -4.18 -20.81
C ASN A 108 -16.60 -5.11 -19.58
N PRO A 109 -17.66 -5.82 -19.17
CA PRO A 109 -17.67 -6.60 -17.93
C PRO A 109 -16.74 -7.82 -17.97
N TYR A 110 -16.61 -8.49 -19.12
CA TYR A 110 -15.72 -9.64 -19.27
C TYR A 110 -14.25 -9.23 -19.11
N VAL A 111 -13.84 -8.17 -19.82
CA VAL A 111 -12.48 -7.65 -19.74
C VAL A 111 -12.18 -7.12 -18.33
N ARG A 112 -13.15 -6.44 -17.71
CA ARG A 112 -13.05 -5.99 -16.32
C ARG A 112 -12.84 -7.15 -15.34
N GLN A 113 -13.57 -8.26 -15.51
CA GLN A 113 -13.43 -9.45 -14.67
C GLN A 113 -12.03 -10.07 -14.81
N LEU A 114 -11.51 -10.15 -16.04
CA LEU A 114 -10.16 -10.66 -16.30
C LEU A 114 -9.09 -9.81 -15.58
N PHE A 115 -9.14 -8.48 -15.73
CA PHE A 115 -8.19 -7.60 -15.04
C PHE A 115 -8.36 -7.60 -13.52
N THR A 116 -9.59 -7.83 -13.02
CA THR A 116 -9.84 -8.00 -11.59
C THR A 116 -9.14 -9.25 -11.04
N GLN A 117 -9.21 -10.38 -11.76
CA GLN A 117 -8.51 -11.61 -11.37
C GLN A 117 -6.99 -11.41 -11.37
N MET A 118 -6.44 -10.78 -12.42
CA MET A 118 -5.01 -10.48 -12.51
C MET A 118 -4.54 -9.54 -11.39
N ARG A 119 -5.34 -8.51 -11.06
CA ARG A 119 -5.10 -7.62 -9.92
C ARG A 119 -5.05 -8.40 -8.60
N ASP A 120 -6.01 -9.30 -8.37
CA ASP A 120 -6.09 -10.04 -7.11
C ASP A 120 -4.90 -11.01 -6.96
N ASP A 121 -4.46 -11.63 -8.06
CA ASP A 121 -3.25 -12.43 -8.10
C ASP A 121 -1.98 -11.62 -7.80
N VAL A 122 -1.82 -10.45 -8.43
CA VAL A 122 -0.68 -9.55 -8.17
C VAL A 122 -0.66 -9.08 -6.71
N MET A 123 -1.82 -8.71 -6.15
CA MET A 123 -1.94 -8.30 -4.76
C MET A 123 -1.49 -9.41 -3.79
N ARG A 124 -1.86 -10.67 -4.06
CA ARG A 124 -1.42 -11.82 -3.27
C ARG A 124 0.11 -11.93 -3.25
N PHE A 125 0.78 -11.77 -4.39
CA PHE A 125 2.25 -11.81 -4.46
C PHE A 125 2.91 -10.60 -3.79
N ILE A 126 2.32 -9.40 -3.88
CA ILE A 126 2.79 -8.22 -3.14
C ILE A 126 2.79 -8.49 -1.64
N SER A 127 1.69 -9.03 -1.09
CA SER A 127 1.61 -9.32 0.34
C SER A 127 2.66 -10.34 0.79
N LEU A 128 2.86 -11.41 0.02
CA LEU A 128 3.89 -12.43 0.32
C LEU A 128 5.31 -11.82 0.31
N LEU A 129 5.62 -10.99 -0.69
CA LEU A 129 6.93 -10.34 -0.80
C LEU A 129 7.17 -9.33 0.33
N GLN A 130 6.15 -8.57 0.73
CA GLN A 130 6.25 -7.63 1.83
C GLN A 130 6.55 -8.33 3.16
N ILE A 131 5.91 -9.48 3.44
CA ILE A 131 6.17 -10.30 4.63
C ILE A 131 7.61 -10.84 4.61
N GLU A 132 8.08 -11.34 3.47
CA GLU A 132 9.45 -11.89 3.37
C GLU A 132 10.52 -10.80 3.54
N ILE A 133 10.32 -9.64 2.91
CA ILE A 133 11.21 -8.48 3.07
C ILE A 133 11.28 -8.06 4.55
N GLU A 134 10.14 -7.96 5.23
CA GLU A 134 10.09 -7.64 6.66
C GLU A 134 10.80 -8.71 7.52
N SER A 135 10.63 -9.99 7.19
CA SER A 135 11.36 -11.10 7.84
C SER A 135 12.88 -10.97 7.67
N LEU A 136 13.35 -10.62 6.47
CA LEU A 136 14.77 -10.44 6.19
C LEU A 136 15.34 -9.19 6.89
N GLU A 137 14.58 -8.10 6.95
CA GLU A 137 14.99 -6.86 7.64
C GLU A 137 14.97 -6.98 9.17
N SER A 138 14.13 -7.86 9.73
CA SER A 138 14.01 -8.09 11.17
C SER A 138 15.06 -9.05 11.76
N LYS A 139 15.71 -9.88 10.92
CA LYS A 139 16.77 -10.79 11.37
C LYS A 139 18.02 -10.00 11.80
N PRO A 140 18.53 -10.17 13.03
CA PRO A 140 19.78 -9.54 13.44
C PRO A 140 20.91 -10.05 12.55
N SER A 141 21.64 -9.13 11.91
CA SER A 141 22.83 -9.46 11.15
C SER A 141 23.83 -10.14 12.11
N ILE A 142 24.09 -11.43 11.94
CA ILE A 142 25.25 -12.06 12.59
C ILE A 142 26.47 -11.35 11.99
N PRO A 143 27.26 -10.59 12.77
CA PRO A 143 28.49 -10.04 12.24
C PRO A 143 29.34 -11.23 11.80
N ASN A 144 29.78 -11.20 10.54
CA ASN A 144 30.62 -12.23 9.97
C ASN A 144 32.02 -12.13 10.62
N ASN A 145 32.12 -12.54 11.89
CA ASN A 145 33.37 -12.63 12.61
C ASN A 145 34.07 -13.91 12.13
N LYS A 146 34.75 -13.82 10.99
CA LYS A 146 35.92 -14.67 10.75
C LYS A 146 37.00 -14.26 11.76
N VAL A 147 36.85 -14.68 13.01
CA VAL A 147 37.97 -14.78 13.95
C VAL A 147 38.59 -16.14 13.70
N LEU A 148 39.53 -16.19 12.76
CA LEU A 148 40.45 -17.32 12.65
C LEU A 148 41.65 -17.01 13.55
N ASN A 149 41.44 -17.00 14.87
CA ASN A 149 42.54 -17.02 15.80
C ASN A 149 43.12 -18.44 15.77
N ARG A 150 44.27 -18.61 15.13
CA ARG A 150 45.14 -19.75 15.43
C ARG A 150 45.67 -19.58 16.86
N PRO A 151 45.77 -20.65 17.65
CA PRO A 151 46.45 -20.59 18.93
C PRO A 151 47.94 -20.34 18.70
N GLU A 152 48.49 -19.33 19.39
CA GLU A 152 49.94 -19.22 19.59
C GLU A 152 50.37 -20.45 20.40
N MET A 153 51.16 -21.31 19.76
CA MET A 153 51.83 -22.41 20.43
C MET A 153 53.23 -21.92 20.84
N SER A 154 53.38 -21.75 22.15
CA SER A 154 54.59 -21.84 23.01
C SER A 154 55.89 -21.19 22.53
#